data_AF-A0AAV2A0W9-F1
#
_entry.id   AF-A0AAV2A0W9-F1
#
_cell.length_a   1.000
_cell.length_b   1.000
_cell.length_c   1.000
_cell.angle_alpha   90.00
_cell.angle_beta   90.00
_cell.angle_gamma   90.00
#
_symmetry.space_group_name_H-M   'P 1'
#
loop_
_entity.id
_entity.type
_entity.pdbx_description
1 polymer ?
#
loop_
_entity_poly.entity_id
_entity_poly.type
_entity_poly.pdbx_seq_one_letter_code
_entity_poly.pdbx_strand_id
1 'polypeptide(L)'
;MQTVYYMMNFEENISAISDYMSQVLENYNSLRGKKIDLSQTPFWDAVIISASDSSQEKGYQLQIQEKQERREVPLSIPFHVFSDPPGYKIGCGGSTMFILEKIFEIYGAAMYNMRFLLIPAGGFSQRLPNLSILGKLFSPLPFGESKYQMLDLILATYLPFLKHMPPGVFLASSDAIISFSLSENDTWTFENEGFTALAHLSSVIIGTTHGVYVLPDIKNGDGGSAFMSECLRVLQKPSIEEMHGKGAIVKSSSFIGTKDEEEIVFSDSAFFFDHTITKKLIRFYKSNKPLKCELSSYGDFLQPLGLSANPSYIIDKVTSETLASMRSALYRDLYGTNLSILVLKNSNFHHLGTMDEYIDSLCCRNKFAEAFPHSKSSFTTYSVQEISPLYIKGTIINSIVHPLSDVPESSILEYCDINVTIKVGRNCIISNIQVDGFAVQRLPFDIPDNTLLHTAILKDGFVTIAFNIHENIKKEHKRKHALETVYFGKKMKVFLVHDDLVFDTNCDPVSLWEAKLFPVCSTAEESLKKTLEFVLCVKECNSSILNFTLHRGEIKWVSMRDVLLQKDTEAMVSYQRQLYEKIKHQKEYKR
;
A
#
# COMPACT_ATOMS: atom_id res chain seq x y z
N MET A 1 7.71 -25.42 34.36
CA MET A 1 8.96 -24.72 33.99
C MET A 1 9.17 -24.62 32.47
N GLN A 2 9.02 -25.71 31.70
CA GLN A 2 9.29 -25.69 30.25
C GLN A 2 8.27 -24.89 29.41
N THR A 3 6.98 -24.90 29.78
CA THR A 3 5.95 -24.06 29.13
C THR A 3 6.11 -22.56 29.47
N VAL A 4 6.65 -22.26 30.64
CA VAL A 4 6.91 -20.88 31.10
C VAL A 4 8.06 -20.26 30.30
N TYR A 5 9.12 -21.02 30.04
CA TYR A 5 10.26 -20.58 29.22
C TYR A 5 9.89 -20.36 27.74
N TYR A 6 8.93 -21.13 27.21
CA TYR A 6 8.43 -20.99 25.84
C TYR A 6 7.58 -19.73 25.63
N MET A 7 6.69 -19.41 26.58
CA MET A 7 5.96 -18.14 26.56
C MET A 7 6.92 -16.96 26.70
N MET A 8 7.96 -17.08 27.54
CA MET A 8 8.98 -16.04 27.70
C MET A 8 9.73 -15.71 26.41
N ASN A 9 10.24 -16.68 25.64
CA ASN A 9 11.00 -16.38 24.41
C ASN A 9 10.15 -15.79 23.26
N PHE A 10 8.87 -16.18 23.15
CA PHE A 10 7.96 -15.62 22.14
C PHE A 10 7.47 -14.22 22.55
N GLU A 11 7.13 -14.02 23.83
CA GLU A 11 6.80 -12.71 24.39
C GLU A 11 8.01 -11.75 24.36
N GLU A 12 9.23 -12.23 24.61
CA GLU A 12 10.47 -11.44 24.52
C GLU A 12 10.72 -10.93 23.10
N ASN A 13 10.50 -11.75 22.07
CA ASN A 13 10.66 -11.32 20.67
C ASN A 13 9.59 -10.31 20.23
N ILE A 14 8.34 -10.48 20.68
CA ILE A 14 7.26 -9.51 20.42
C ILE A 14 7.53 -8.20 21.15
N SER A 15 7.93 -8.25 22.43
CA SER A 15 8.35 -7.07 23.20
C SER A 15 9.51 -6.36 22.53
N ALA A 16 10.54 -7.09 22.09
CA ALA A 16 11.72 -6.50 21.46
C ALA A 16 11.39 -5.76 20.15
N ILE A 17 10.50 -6.29 19.31
CA ILE A 17 10.06 -5.59 18.10
C ILE A 17 9.24 -4.35 18.48
N SER A 18 8.30 -4.46 19.43
CA SER A 18 7.46 -3.34 19.86
C SER A 18 8.29 -2.19 20.45
N ASP A 19 9.21 -2.51 21.36
CA ASP A 19 10.11 -1.56 22.02
C ASP A 19 11.03 -0.88 21.00
N TYR A 20 11.62 -1.67 20.10
CA TYR A 20 12.50 -1.14 19.05
C TYR A 20 11.74 -0.23 18.09
N MET A 21 10.58 -0.65 17.57
CA MET A 21 9.78 0.17 16.66
C MET A 21 9.24 1.44 17.33
N SER A 22 8.94 1.38 18.64
CA SER A 22 8.61 2.57 19.42
C SER A 22 9.76 3.56 19.45
N GLN A 23 11.00 3.10 19.70
CA GLN A 23 12.19 3.94 19.65
C GLN A 23 12.44 4.51 18.25
N VAL A 24 12.21 3.74 17.19
CA VAL A 24 12.31 4.20 15.80
C VAL A 24 11.32 5.34 15.53
N LEU A 25 10.07 5.20 15.97
CA LEU A 25 9.05 6.24 15.83
C LEU A 25 9.36 7.48 16.66
N GLU A 26 9.85 7.32 17.89
CA GLU A 26 10.29 8.43 18.74
C GLU A 26 11.45 9.20 18.10
N ASN A 27 12.42 8.49 17.54
CA ASN A 27 13.53 9.10 16.81
C ASN A 27 13.02 9.91 15.60
N TYR A 28 12.16 9.31 14.76
CA TYR A 28 11.55 10.03 13.63
C TYR A 28 10.77 11.26 14.09
N ASN A 29 9.96 11.12 15.15
CA ASN A 29 9.21 12.24 15.73
C ASN A 29 10.10 13.37 16.22
N SER A 30 11.28 13.06 16.73
CA SER A 30 12.27 14.06 17.12
C SER A 30 12.79 14.88 15.92
N LEU A 31 12.65 14.39 14.69
CA LEU A 31 13.11 15.04 13.46
C LEU A 31 12.01 15.83 12.73
N ARG A 32 10.73 15.51 12.97
CA ARG A 32 9.58 16.17 12.34
C ARG A 32 9.59 17.67 12.63
N GLY A 33 9.38 18.48 11.60
CA GLY A 33 9.36 19.94 11.71
C GLY A 33 10.72 20.61 11.93
N LYS A 34 11.83 19.84 11.95
CA LYS A 34 13.19 20.38 12.08
C LYS A 34 13.88 20.47 10.72
N LYS A 35 14.85 21.39 10.63
CA LYS A 35 15.86 21.36 9.57
C LYS A 35 16.97 20.40 10.00
N ILE A 36 17.23 19.38 9.20
CA ILE A 36 18.26 18.38 9.47
C ILE A 36 19.58 18.85 8.87
N ASP A 37 20.63 18.86 9.69
CA ASP A 37 22.03 18.95 9.25
C ASP A 37 22.54 17.52 8.99
N LEU A 38 22.66 17.17 7.70
CA LEU A 38 23.07 15.82 7.27
C LEU A 38 24.50 15.46 7.68
N SER A 39 25.33 16.44 8.09
CA SER A 39 26.67 16.18 8.62
C SER A 39 26.65 15.66 10.07
N GLN A 40 25.56 15.90 10.80
CA GLN A 40 25.41 15.51 12.21
C GLN A 40 24.36 14.41 12.41
N THR A 41 23.31 14.39 11.59
CA THR A 41 22.19 13.44 11.71
C THR A 41 21.99 12.73 10.38
N PRO A 42 22.24 11.41 10.31
CA PRO A 42 21.98 10.62 9.11
C PRO A 42 20.51 10.72 8.69
N PHE A 43 20.27 11.17 7.48
CA PHE A 43 18.96 11.18 6.84
C PHE A 43 19.12 10.98 5.32
N TRP A 44 18.00 10.83 4.61
CA TRP A 44 17.95 10.80 3.15
C TRP A 44 18.32 12.17 2.57
N ASP A 45 19.14 12.20 1.51
CA ASP A 45 19.42 13.43 0.78
C ASP A 45 18.21 13.90 -0.06
N ALA A 46 17.39 12.94 -0.53
CA ALA A 46 16.09 13.20 -1.12
C ALA A 46 15.16 11.99 -1.02
N VAL A 47 13.86 12.25 -0.99
CA VAL A 47 12.80 11.23 -1.04
C VAL A 47 12.12 11.32 -2.41
N ILE A 48 12.04 10.19 -3.10
CA ILE A 48 11.57 10.12 -4.48
C ILE A 48 10.36 9.19 -4.57
N ILE A 49 9.29 9.68 -5.18
CA ILE A 49 8.00 8.98 -5.20
C ILE A 49 7.54 8.85 -6.65
N SER A 50 7.13 7.65 -7.07
CA SER A 50 6.48 7.47 -8.37
C SER A 50 4.98 7.69 -8.29
N ALA A 51 4.38 8.26 -9.34
CA ALA A 51 2.95 8.40 -9.51
C ALA A 51 2.50 7.74 -10.83
N SER A 52 1.22 7.35 -10.90
CA SER A 52 0.65 6.67 -12.08
C SER A 52 0.41 7.61 -13.25
N ASP A 53 0.07 8.88 -12.97
CA ASP A 53 -0.23 9.90 -13.95
C ASP A 53 0.01 11.30 -13.37
N SER A 54 -0.07 12.33 -14.23
CA SER A 54 0.19 13.73 -13.87
C SER A 54 -0.80 14.29 -12.83
N SER A 55 -2.04 13.79 -12.82
CA SER A 55 -3.03 14.20 -11.82
C SER A 55 -2.65 13.67 -10.44
N GLN A 56 -2.21 12.41 -10.36
CA GLN A 56 -1.72 11.81 -9.12
C GLN A 56 -0.40 12.42 -8.67
N GLU A 57 0.52 12.73 -9.60
CA GLU A 57 1.76 13.44 -9.29
C GLU A 57 1.46 14.76 -8.57
N LYS A 58 0.55 15.58 -9.13
CA LYS A 58 0.14 16.85 -8.51
C LYS A 58 -0.52 16.63 -7.15
N GLY A 59 -1.36 15.61 -7.01
CA GLY A 59 -1.97 15.22 -5.74
C GLY A 59 -0.95 14.86 -4.67
N TYR A 60 0.06 14.06 -5.01
CA TYR A 60 1.13 13.69 -4.09
C TYR A 60 1.98 14.91 -3.70
N GLN A 61 2.31 15.79 -4.65
CA GLN A 61 3.01 17.05 -4.36
C GLN A 61 2.23 17.92 -3.38
N LEU A 62 0.92 18.10 -3.57
CA LEU A 62 0.07 18.85 -2.65
C LEU A 62 -0.01 18.21 -1.27
N GLN A 63 -0.14 16.89 -1.19
CA GLN A 63 -0.16 16.18 0.09
C GLN A 63 1.17 16.34 0.84
N ILE A 64 2.31 16.26 0.15
CA ILE A 64 3.64 16.47 0.75
C ILE A 64 3.81 17.92 1.21
N GLN A 65 3.44 18.89 0.38
CA GLN A 65 3.47 20.31 0.73
C GLN A 65 2.68 20.57 2.02
N GLU A 66 1.47 20.03 2.11
CA GLU A 66 0.65 20.12 3.31
C GLU A 66 1.32 19.52 4.55
N LYS A 67 1.97 18.35 4.42
CA LYS A 67 2.73 17.77 5.53
C LYS A 67 3.89 18.67 5.95
N GLN A 68 4.57 19.32 5.01
CA GLN A 68 5.64 20.29 5.30
C GLN A 68 5.10 21.54 6.01
N GLU A 69 3.99 22.11 5.54
CA GLU A 69 3.30 23.25 6.16
C GLU A 69 2.86 22.94 7.60
N ARG A 70 2.32 21.73 7.82
CA ARG A 70 1.95 21.22 9.15
C ARG A 70 3.15 20.74 9.98
N ARG A 71 4.38 20.82 9.46
CA ARG A 71 5.61 20.37 10.13
C ARG A 71 5.58 18.88 10.51
N GLU A 72 4.88 18.06 9.73
CA GLU A 72 4.72 16.63 9.94
C GLU A 72 5.88 15.81 9.37
N VAL A 73 6.78 16.42 8.60
CA VAL A 73 8.01 15.81 8.04
C VAL A 73 9.21 16.73 8.30
N PRO A 74 10.46 16.25 8.16
CA PRO A 74 11.63 17.11 8.18
C PRO A 74 11.60 18.19 7.08
N LEU A 75 12.04 19.41 7.41
CA LEU A 75 11.84 20.60 6.56
C LEU A 75 12.98 20.90 5.57
N SER A 76 14.15 20.27 5.71
CA SER A 76 15.30 20.51 4.83
C SER A 76 15.44 19.50 3.69
N ILE A 77 14.58 18.49 3.64
CA ILE A 77 14.72 17.35 2.73
C ILE A 77 13.85 17.56 1.48
N PRO A 78 14.42 17.52 0.27
CA PRO A 78 13.65 17.61 -0.96
C PRO A 78 12.84 16.33 -1.20
N PHE A 79 11.58 16.53 -1.57
CA PHE A 79 10.70 15.47 -2.06
C PHE A 79 10.47 15.67 -3.55
N HIS A 80 10.71 14.63 -4.35
CA HIS A 80 10.43 14.63 -5.78
C HIS A 80 9.36 13.62 -6.09
N VAL A 81 8.36 14.03 -6.88
CA VAL A 81 7.32 13.14 -7.38
C VAL A 81 7.38 13.13 -8.89
N PHE A 82 7.39 11.95 -9.49
CA PHE A 82 7.40 11.80 -10.95
C PHE A 82 6.27 10.87 -11.39
N SER A 83 5.40 11.35 -12.28
CA SER A 83 4.46 10.47 -12.99
C SER A 83 5.18 9.59 -14.00
N ASP A 84 4.69 8.36 -14.16
CA ASP A 84 5.12 7.49 -15.25
C ASP A 84 4.88 8.17 -16.61
N PRO A 85 5.77 7.96 -17.60
CA PRO A 85 5.60 8.53 -18.93
C PRO A 85 4.30 8.05 -19.58
N PRO A 86 3.63 8.90 -20.37
CA PRO A 86 2.38 8.53 -21.01
C PRO A 86 2.59 7.37 -22.00
N GLY A 87 1.59 6.48 -22.09
CA GLY A 87 1.60 5.34 -23.01
C GLY A 87 1.46 4.02 -22.28
N TYR A 88 2.38 3.09 -22.53
CA TYR A 88 2.35 1.76 -21.92
C TYR A 88 2.65 1.85 -20.43
N LYS A 89 1.96 1.01 -19.63
CA LYS A 89 2.32 0.81 -18.24
C LYS A 89 3.69 0.13 -18.18
N ILE A 90 4.62 0.73 -17.42
CA ILE A 90 6.02 0.31 -17.39
C ILE A 90 6.40 -0.48 -16.12
N GLY A 91 5.48 -0.58 -15.15
CA GLY A 91 5.69 -1.30 -13.89
C GLY A 91 6.74 -0.65 -12.99
N CYS A 92 6.84 -1.09 -11.72
CA CYS A 92 7.72 -0.44 -10.74
C CYS A 92 9.20 -0.45 -11.15
N GLY A 93 9.66 -1.47 -11.87
CA GLY A 93 11.02 -1.54 -12.41
C GLY A 93 11.25 -0.50 -13.51
N GLY A 94 10.29 -0.37 -14.44
CA GLY A 94 10.33 0.67 -15.46
C GLY A 94 10.31 2.07 -14.86
N SER A 95 9.40 2.32 -13.91
CA SER A 95 9.28 3.59 -13.18
C SER A 95 10.57 3.92 -12.43
N THR A 96 11.19 2.93 -11.78
CA THR A 96 12.47 3.11 -11.07
C THR A 96 13.53 3.62 -12.03
N MET A 97 13.74 2.97 -13.18
CA MET A 97 14.80 3.40 -14.11
C MET A 97 14.52 4.76 -14.76
N PHE A 98 13.25 5.06 -15.07
CA PHE A 98 12.83 6.38 -15.53
C PHE A 98 13.15 7.47 -14.49
N ILE A 99 12.80 7.22 -13.23
CA ILE A 99 13.07 8.12 -12.10
C ILE A 99 14.57 8.35 -11.93
N LEU A 100 15.40 7.31 -12.02
CA LEU A 100 16.85 7.48 -11.93
C LEU A 100 17.41 8.38 -13.03
N GLU A 101 16.87 8.33 -14.25
CA GLU A 101 17.20 9.30 -15.31
C GLU A 101 16.79 10.72 -14.90
N LYS A 102 15.60 10.91 -14.34
CA LYS A 102 15.12 12.23 -13.88
C LYS A 102 15.92 12.82 -12.73
N ILE A 103 16.29 12.00 -11.76
CA ILE A 103 17.17 12.43 -10.66
C ILE A 103 18.54 12.85 -11.23
N PHE A 104 19.09 12.11 -12.20
CA PHE A 104 20.34 12.50 -12.86
C PHE A 104 20.21 13.82 -13.64
N GLU A 105 19.07 14.11 -14.26
CA GLU A 105 18.80 15.41 -14.89
C GLU A 105 18.82 16.58 -13.87
N ILE A 106 18.36 16.35 -12.63
CA ILE A 106 18.29 17.37 -11.57
C ILE A 106 19.65 17.57 -10.89
N TYR A 107 20.31 16.49 -10.48
CA TYR A 107 21.50 16.54 -9.62
C TYR A 107 22.81 16.31 -10.38
N GLY A 108 22.76 15.88 -11.64
CA GLY A 108 23.94 15.53 -12.41
C GLY A 108 24.82 14.48 -11.72
N ALA A 109 26.13 14.65 -11.80
CA ALA A 109 27.08 13.73 -11.15
C ALA A 109 27.05 13.79 -9.61
N ALA A 110 26.52 14.87 -9.00
CA ALA A 110 26.42 14.99 -7.55
C ALA A 110 25.52 13.92 -6.94
N MET A 111 24.55 13.39 -7.72
CA MET A 111 23.69 12.30 -7.26
C MET A 111 24.47 11.08 -6.78
N TYR A 112 25.67 10.83 -7.32
CA TYR A 112 26.46 9.65 -6.98
C TYR A 112 27.09 9.70 -5.58
N ASN A 113 26.93 10.82 -4.86
CA ASN A 113 27.33 10.97 -3.46
C ASN A 113 26.11 11.11 -2.53
N MET A 114 24.89 10.84 -3.02
CA MET A 114 23.64 11.05 -2.28
C MET A 114 22.97 9.72 -1.91
N ARG A 115 22.12 9.75 -0.88
CA ARG A 115 21.26 8.65 -0.44
C ARG A 115 19.82 8.99 -0.80
N PHE A 116 19.21 8.15 -1.63
CA PHE A 116 17.83 8.31 -2.07
C PHE A 116 16.93 7.25 -1.44
N LEU A 117 15.79 7.67 -0.88
CA LEU A 117 14.67 6.78 -0.61
C LEU A 117 13.73 6.82 -1.82
N LEU A 118 13.60 5.72 -2.55
CA LEU A 118 12.72 5.61 -3.71
C LEU A 118 11.51 4.74 -3.38
N ILE A 119 10.31 5.31 -3.53
CA ILE A 119 9.04 4.68 -3.19
C ILE A 119 8.17 4.59 -4.45
N PRO A 120 8.07 3.42 -5.11
CA PRO A 120 7.14 3.22 -6.20
C PRO A 120 5.69 3.27 -5.68
N ALA A 121 4.95 4.33 -6.01
CA ALA A 121 3.59 4.58 -5.52
C ALA A 121 2.56 4.82 -6.65
N GLY A 122 2.93 4.53 -7.91
CA GLY A 122 2.09 4.70 -9.10
C GLY A 122 1.16 3.52 -9.43
N GLY A 123 0.78 2.69 -8.45
CA GLY A 123 -0.15 1.58 -8.67
C GLY A 123 -1.61 2.02 -8.75
N PHE A 124 -2.45 1.27 -9.49
CA PHE A 124 -3.90 1.54 -9.57
C PHE A 124 -4.70 1.16 -8.32
N SER A 125 -4.09 0.50 -7.33
CA SER A 125 -4.75 0.08 -6.08
C SER A 125 -6.06 -0.71 -6.28
N GLN A 126 -6.16 -1.54 -7.31
CA GLN A 126 -7.38 -2.31 -7.64
C GLN A 126 -7.88 -3.25 -6.54
N ARG A 127 -7.05 -3.54 -5.52
CA ARG A 127 -7.42 -4.36 -4.35
C ARG A 127 -7.81 -3.54 -3.12
N LEU A 128 -7.62 -2.22 -3.17
CA LEU A 128 -7.99 -1.26 -2.12
C LEU A 128 -8.47 0.06 -2.78
N PRO A 129 -9.65 0.06 -3.43
CA PRO A 129 -10.06 1.12 -4.35
C PRO A 129 -10.17 2.53 -3.75
N ASN A 130 -10.49 2.69 -2.47
CA ASN A 130 -10.53 4.00 -1.79
C ASN A 130 -9.22 4.77 -1.87
N LEU A 131 -8.09 4.07 -2.08
CA LEU A 131 -6.76 4.68 -2.15
C LEU A 131 -6.24 4.81 -3.59
N SER A 132 -7.09 4.59 -4.61
CA SER A 132 -6.67 4.65 -6.02
C SER A 132 -6.43 6.07 -6.53
N ILE A 133 -7.10 7.07 -5.93
CA ILE A 133 -6.98 8.47 -6.33
C ILE A 133 -5.80 9.13 -5.61
N LEU A 134 -5.82 9.14 -4.27
CA LEU A 134 -4.82 9.82 -3.43
C LEU A 134 -3.62 8.96 -3.03
N GLY A 135 -3.61 7.69 -3.42
CA GLY A 135 -2.45 6.80 -3.28
C GLY A 135 -2.34 6.11 -1.94
N LYS A 136 -1.85 4.86 -1.95
CA LYS A 136 -1.61 4.07 -0.72
C LYS A 136 -0.55 4.67 0.19
N LEU A 137 0.44 5.35 -0.40
CA LEU A 137 1.49 6.05 0.35
C LEU A 137 0.92 7.08 1.35
N PHE A 138 -0.27 7.62 1.06
CA PHE A 138 -0.95 8.61 1.87
C PHE A 138 -2.14 8.04 2.63
N SER A 139 -2.25 6.70 2.74
CA SER A 139 -3.29 6.08 3.55
C SER A 139 -3.15 6.53 5.01
N PRO A 140 -4.27 6.89 5.67
CA PRO A 140 -4.24 7.35 7.05
C PRO A 140 -3.96 6.18 8.00
N LEU A 141 -3.20 6.45 9.05
CA LEU A 141 -2.90 5.47 10.08
C LEU A 141 -3.44 5.93 11.44
N PRO A 142 -3.98 5.01 12.24
CA PRO A 142 -4.62 5.32 13.52
C PRO A 142 -3.60 5.61 14.64
N PHE A 143 -2.61 6.49 14.42
CA PHE A 143 -1.54 6.77 15.39
C PHE A 143 -1.64 8.17 15.98
N GLY A 144 -1.71 8.24 17.31
CA GLY A 144 -1.66 9.49 18.06
C GLY A 144 -2.67 10.56 17.63
N GLU A 145 -2.35 11.80 17.97
CA GLU A 145 -3.15 13.00 17.70
C GLU A 145 -2.68 13.78 16.45
N SER A 146 -1.76 13.22 15.65
CA SER A 146 -1.27 13.83 14.40
C SER A 146 -1.79 13.05 13.19
N LYS A 147 -1.81 13.67 12.00
CA LYS A 147 -2.15 12.97 10.74
C LYS A 147 -0.98 12.08 10.28
N TYR A 148 -0.86 10.88 10.86
CA TYR A 148 0.07 9.86 10.36
C TYR A 148 -0.45 9.19 9.10
N GLN A 149 0.47 8.93 8.18
CA GLN A 149 0.21 8.21 6.94
C GLN A 149 1.31 7.17 6.68
N MET A 150 1.11 6.27 5.71
CA MET A 150 2.14 5.27 5.34
C MET A 150 3.50 5.88 5.00
N LEU A 151 3.53 7.09 4.41
CA LEU A 151 4.77 7.83 4.20
C LEU A 151 5.56 8.05 5.50
N ASP A 152 4.88 8.38 6.60
CA ASP A 152 5.52 8.63 7.90
C ASP A 152 6.17 7.35 8.44
N LEU A 153 5.49 6.21 8.32
CA LEU A 153 6.06 4.92 8.71
C LEU A 153 7.26 4.54 7.83
N ILE A 154 7.15 4.68 6.51
CA ILE A 154 8.25 4.36 5.59
C ILE A 154 9.47 5.24 5.91
N LEU A 155 9.26 6.54 6.14
CA LEU A 155 10.35 7.44 6.53
C LEU A 155 11.02 7.00 7.83
N ALA A 156 10.24 6.61 8.84
CA ALA A 156 10.74 6.18 10.15
C ALA A 156 11.45 4.82 10.11
N THR A 157 10.77 3.79 9.58
CA THR A 157 11.19 2.39 9.61
C THR A 157 12.56 2.15 8.97
N TYR A 158 12.91 2.93 7.94
CA TYR A 158 14.17 2.74 7.23
C TYR A 158 15.31 3.66 7.72
N LEU A 159 15.08 4.56 8.68
CA LEU A 159 16.15 5.39 9.27
C LEU A 159 17.30 4.58 9.88
N PRO A 160 17.06 3.48 10.62
CA PRO A 160 18.15 2.75 11.27
C PRO A 160 19.23 2.28 10.28
N PHE A 161 18.85 1.93 9.05
CA PHE A 161 19.78 1.44 8.03
C PHE A 161 20.78 2.52 7.58
N LEU A 162 20.43 3.81 7.69
CA LEU A 162 21.31 4.92 7.28
C LEU A 162 22.64 4.98 8.03
N LYS A 163 22.72 4.36 9.22
CA LYS A 163 23.94 4.29 10.02
C LYS A 163 25.08 3.52 9.32
N HIS A 164 24.74 2.51 8.51
CA HIS A 164 25.68 1.63 7.82
C HIS A 164 25.39 1.55 6.31
N MET A 165 24.84 2.63 5.74
CA MET A 165 24.48 2.71 4.33
C MET A 165 25.31 3.76 3.59
N PRO A 166 26.05 3.38 2.53
CA PRO A 166 26.75 4.35 1.69
C PRO A 166 25.77 5.13 0.78
N PRO A 167 26.23 6.12 0.02
CA PRO A 167 25.46 6.70 -1.09
C PRO A 167 24.90 5.63 -2.03
N GLY A 168 23.64 5.79 -2.43
CA GLY A 168 22.91 4.83 -3.24
C GLY A 168 21.40 5.03 -3.13
N VAL A 169 20.65 4.01 -3.52
CA VAL A 169 19.19 4.07 -3.58
C VAL A 169 18.60 2.94 -2.74
N PHE A 170 17.80 3.31 -1.75
CA PHE A 170 16.98 2.37 -0.99
C PHE A 170 15.57 2.34 -1.58
N LEU A 171 15.16 1.20 -2.11
CA LEU A 171 13.86 0.99 -2.73
C LEU A 171 12.90 0.32 -1.73
N ALA A 172 11.85 1.03 -1.37
CA ALA A 172 10.80 0.59 -0.46
C ALA A 172 9.48 0.28 -1.19
N SER A 173 8.51 -0.33 -0.50
CA SER A 173 7.14 -0.44 -0.99
C SER A 173 6.26 0.72 -0.51
N SER A 174 5.24 1.08 -1.27
CA SER A 174 4.21 2.07 -0.87
C SER A 174 3.04 1.45 -0.11
N ASP A 175 2.92 0.12 -0.08
CA ASP A 175 1.79 -0.60 0.53
C ASP A 175 2.17 -1.73 1.48
N ALA A 176 3.45 -1.79 1.84
CA ALA A 176 3.93 -2.69 2.88
C ALA A 176 4.93 -1.97 3.78
N ILE A 177 4.96 -2.39 5.05
CA ILE A 177 5.95 -1.94 6.02
C ILE A 177 6.50 -3.14 6.77
N ILE A 178 7.75 -3.01 7.22
CA ILE A 178 8.38 -4.02 8.06
C ILE A 178 8.43 -3.51 9.50
N SER A 179 8.21 -4.42 10.45
CA SER A 179 8.58 -4.20 11.85
C SER A 179 9.70 -5.17 12.19
N PHE A 180 10.74 -4.71 12.85
CA PHE A 180 11.88 -5.56 13.20
C PHE A 180 12.53 -5.07 14.48
N SER A 181 13.48 -5.83 15.01
CA SER A 181 14.43 -5.35 16.00
C SER A 181 15.86 -5.60 15.53
N LEU A 182 16.75 -4.67 15.88
CA LEU A 182 18.19 -4.81 15.70
C LEU A 182 18.87 -4.70 17.06
N SER A 183 19.85 -5.56 17.29
CA SER A 183 20.69 -5.60 18.47
C SER A 183 22.00 -4.87 18.18
N GLU A 184 22.62 -4.29 19.20
CA GLU A 184 23.96 -3.71 19.09
C GLU A 184 25.03 -4.74 18.70
N ASN A 185 24.78 -6.03 18.99
CA ASN A 185 25.67 -7.13 18.62
C ASN A 185 25.48 -7.61 17.17
N ASP A 186 24.45 -7.14 16.46
CA ASP A 186 24.21 -7.54 15.07
C ASP A 186 25.29 -6.94 14.17
N THR A 187 25.96 -7.79 13.41
CA THR A 187 26.94 -7.35 12.42
C THR A 187 26.30 -7.32 11.03
N TRP A 188 26.01 -6.12 10.53
CA TRP A 188 25.41 -5.90 9.21
C TRP A 188 25.94 -4.63 8.56
N THR A 189 25.90 -4.58 7.23
CA THR A 189 26.37 -3.43 6.43
C THR A 189 25.72 -3.41 5.05
N PHE A 190 25.50 -2.23 4.49
CA PHE A 190 25.12 -2.04 3.08
C PHE A 190 26.30 -1.56 2.23
N GLU A 191 27.53 -1.58 2.78
CA GLU A 191 28.75 -1.14 2.09
C GLU A 191 29.27 -2.14 1.05
N ASN A 192 28.70 -3.36 1.00
CA ASN A 192 29.00 -4.32 -0.05
C ASN A 192 28.53 -3.77 -1.41
N GLU A 193 29.44 -3.73 -2.39
CA GLU A 193 29.12 -3.31 -3.76
C GLU A 193 27.98 -4.15 -4.34
N GLY A 194 27.12 -3.53 -5.15
CA GLY A 194 25.98 -4.14 -5.81
C GLY A 194 24.66 -3.89 -5.08
N PHE A 195 23.96 -4.97 -4.74
CA PHE A 195 22.66 -4.96 -4.06
C PHE A 195 22.79 -5.48 -2.63
N THR A 196 22.03 -4.87 -1.71
CA THR A 196 21.75 -5.44 -0.39
C THR A 196 20.24 -5.51 -0.17
N ALA A 197 19.69 -6.72 0.00
CA ALA A 197 18.26 -6.91 0.16
C ALA A 197 17.89 -7.37 1.57
N LEU A 198 16.72 -6.95 2.05
CA LEU A 198 16.17 -7.38 3.33
C LEU A 198 15.42 -8.70 3.17
N ALA A 199 15.66 -9.63 4.10
CA ALA A 199 15.01 -10.92 4.15
C ALA A 199 14.31 -11.17 5.48
N HIS A 200 13.15 -11.83 5.43
CA HIS A 200 12.33 -12.15 6.59
C HIS A 200 12.06 -13.64 6.68
N LEU A 201 12.03 -14.18 7.90
CA LEU A 201 11.55 -15.55 8.11
C LEU A 201 10.04 -15.55 7.92
N SER A 202 9.57 -16.34 6.96
CA SER A 202 8.17 -16.39 6.55
C SER A 202 7.71 -17.82 6.36
N SER A 203 6.39 -18.02 6.50
CA SER A 203 5.79 -19.30 6.15
C SER A 203 5.93 -19.58 4.66
N VAL A 204 5.93 -20.87 4.30
CA VAL A 204 5.93 -21.31 2.90
C VAL A 204 4.77 -20.69 2.11
N ILE A 205 3.61 -20.49 2.75
CA ILE A 205 2.43 -19.86 2.12
C ILE A 205 2.73 -18.40 1.72
N ILE A 206 3.36 -17.62 2.59
CA ILE A 206 3.78 -16.24 2.25
C ILE A 206 4.74 -16.26 1.06
N GLY A 207 5.66 -17.23 1.01
CA GLY A 207 6.59 -17.43 -0.11
C GLY A 207 5.91 -17.53 -1.48
N THR A 208 4.69 -18.08 -1.56
CA THR A 208 3.95 -18.19 -2.84
C THR A 208 3.49 -16.84 -3.42
N THR A 209 3.50 -15.78 -2.60
CA THR A 209 3.02 -14.45 -2.98
C THR A 209 4.13 -13.40 -3.06
N HIS A 210 5.34 -13.73 -2.62
CA HIS A 210 6.50 -12.83 -2.49
C HIS A 210 7.73 -13.37 -3.26
N GLY A 211 8.78 -12.56 -3.35
CA GLY A 211 10.11 -13.07 -3.71
C GLY A 211 10.68 -13.92 -2.57
N VAL A 212 11.44 -14.95 -2.93
CA VAL A 212 12.09 -15.87 -1.98
C VAL A 212 13.57 -15.96 -2.30
N TYR A 213 14.41 -15.73 -1.29
CA TYR A 213 15.85 -15.91 -1.37
C TYR A 213 16.24 -17.33 -1.01
N VAL A 214 17.05 -17.93 -1.87
CA VAL A 214 17.76 -19.18 -1.56
C VAL A 214 19.13 -18.79 -1.03
N LEU A 215 19.40 -19.11 0.22
CA LEU A 215 20.67 -18.83 0.89
C LEU A 215 21.55 -20.08 0.89
N PRO A 216 22.90 -19.96 0.96
CA PRO A 216 23.78 -21.11 1.18
C PRO A 216 23.52 -21.74 2.55
N ASP A 217 24.04 -22.96 2.79
CA ASP A 217 23.91 -23.64 4.09
C ASP A 217 24.43 -22.74 5.23
N ILE A 218 23.50 -22.26 6.06
CA ILE A 218 23.80 -21.35 7.16
C ILE A 218 24.27 -22.19 8.34
N LYS A 219 25.59 -22.26 8.52
CA LYS A 219 26.20 -23.05 9.61
C LYS A 219 26.23 -22.31 10.95
N ASN A 220 26.09 -20.98 10.94
CA ASN A 220 26.17 -20.11 12.12
C ASN A 220 25.06 -19.05 12.09
N GLY A 221 23.82 -19.43 12.39
CA GLY A 221 22.72 -18.49 12.67
C GLY A 221 22.67 -18.04 14.14
N ASP A 222 23.61 -18.52 14.97
CA ASP A 222 23.60 -18.38 16.42
C ASP A 222 23.95 -16.95 16.86
N GLY A 223 23.05 -16.35 17.64
CA GLY A 223 23.22 -15.03 18.27
C GLY A 223 22.66 -13.86 17.45
N GLY A 224 22.19 -12.81 18.15
CA GLY A 224 21.69 -11.57 17.53
C GLY A 224 20.26 -11.65 16.95
N SER A 225 19.74 -10.51 16.50
CA SER A 225 18.44 -10.34 15.82
C SER A 225 18.55 -10.24 14.30
N ALA A 226 19.76 -10.07 13.74
CA ALA A 226 20.01 -10.02 12.30
C ALA A 226 21.42 -10.50 11.92
N PHE A 227 21.59 -10.95 10.67
CA PHE A 227 22.90 -11.34 10.12
C PHE A 227 22.99 -11.17 8.59
N MET A 228 24.21 -11.10 8.07
CA MET A 228 24.47 -11.03 6.62
C MET A 228 24.66 -12.43 6.00
N SER A 229 24.16 -12.61 4.78
CA SER A 229 24.34 -13.81 3.98
C SER A 229 24.55 -13.49 2.50
N GLU A 230 25.18 -14.39 1.77
CA GLU A 230 25.17 -14.37 0.29
C GLU A 230 23.84 -14.93 -0.23
N CYS A 231 23.49 -14.62 -1.47
CA CYS A 231 22.32 -15.22 -2.13
C CYS A 231 22.75 -16.21 -3.22
N LEU A 232 22.23 -17.44 -3.17
CA LEU A 232 22.38 -18.40 -4.26
C LEU A 232 21.49 -18.00 -5.43
N ARG A 233 20.21 -17.68 -5.19
CA ARG A 233 19.29 -17.22 -6.24
C ARG A 233 18.05 -16.59 -5.62
N VAL A 234 17.34 -15.81 -6.44
CA VAL A 234 16.04 -15.24 -6.11
C VAL A 234 14.95 -15.93 -6.92
N LEU A 235 13.86 -16.32 -6.27
CA LEU A 235 12.67 -16.89 -6.89
C LEU A 235 11.53 -15.87 -6.77
N GLN A 236 10.83 -15.54 -7.84
CA GLN A 236 9.71 -14.59 -7.77
C GLN A 236 8.36 -15.32 -7.75
N LYS A 237 7.64 -15.23 -6.61
CA LYS A 237 6.33 -15.88 -6.40
C LYS A 237 6.35 -17.36 -6.79
N PRO A 238 7.31 -18.15 -6.25
CA PRO A 238 7.45 -19.56 -6.59
C PRO A 238 6.26 -20.39 -6.11
N SER A 239 6.04 -21.56 -6.72
CA SER A 239 5.19 -22.57 -6.11
C SER A 239 5.90 -23.22 -4.91
N ILE A 240 5.13 -23.95 -4.09
CA ILE A 240 5.71 -24.70 -2.95
C ILE A 240 6.73 -25.73 -3.46
N GLU A 241 6.38 -26.45 -4.51
CA GLU A 241 7.23 -27.46 -5.15
C GLU A 241 8.53 -26.84 -5.70
N GLU A 242 8.43 -25.64 -6.28
CA GLU A 242 9.60 -24.90 -6.75
C GLU A 242 10.52 -24.52 -5.57
N MET A 243 9.96 -24.09 -4.44
CA MET A 243 10.74 -23.76 -3.24
C MET A 243 11.51 -24.98 -2.71
N HIS A 244 10.88 -26.15 -2.63
CA HIS A 244 11.58 -27.39 -2.26
C HIS A 244 12.65 -27.77 -3.28
N GLY A 245 12.29 -27.80 -4.57
CA GLY A 245 13.18 -28.25 -5.65
C GLY A 245 14.40 -27.35 -5.87
N LYS A 246 14.34 -26.09 -5.42
CA LYS A 246 15.44 -25.13 -5.50
C LYS A 246 16.19 -24.92 -4.18
N GLY A 247 15.82 -25.65 -3.12
CA GLY A 247 16.48 -25.56 -1.81
C GLY A 247 16.17 -24.28 -1.03
N ALA A 248 15.01 -23.66 -1.28
CA ALA A 248 14.60 -22.44 -0.57
C ALA A 248 14.04 -22.73 0.84
N ILE A 249 13.64 -23.97 1.10
CA ILE A 249 13.02 -24.40 2.35
C ILE A 249 14.08 -24.61 3.42
N VAL A 250 13.85 -24.03 4.58
CA VAL A 250 14.73 -24.10 5.75
C VAL A 250 13.92 -24.52 6.97
N LYS A 251 14.55 -25.21 7.92
CA LYS A 251 13.91 -25.60 9.18
C LYS A 251 13.99 -24.47 10.20
N SER A 252 12.86 -24.14 10.84
CA SER A 252 12.76 -23.09 11.86
C SER A 252 13.71 -23.30 13.05
N SER A 253 14.01 -24.55 13.41
CA SER A 253 14.91 -24.93 14.51
C SER A 253 16.33 -24.38 14.33
N SER A 254 16.77 -24.14 13.09
CA SER A 254 18.09 -23.56 12.79
C SER A 254 18.19 -22.06 13.11
N PHE A 255 17.08 -21.37 13.40
CA PHE A 255 17.06 -19.91 13.57
C PHE A 255 16.28 -19.42 14.78
N ILE A 256 15.23 -20.12 15.17
CA ILE A 256 14.26 -19.67 16.20
C ILE A 256 14.38 -20.50 17.49
N GLY A 257 15.28 -21.50 17.54
CA GLY A 257 15.46 -22.35 18.72
C GLY A 257 14.21 -23.16 19.11
N THR A 258 13.24 -23.29 18.19
CA THR A 258 12.01 -24.05 18.40
C THR A 258 12.26 -25.55 18.27
N LYS A 259 11.58 -26.36 19.09
CA LYS A 259 11.58 -27.82 18.94
C LYS A 259 10.71 -28.30 17.79
N ASP A 260 9.72 -27.50 17.38
CA ASP A 260 8.88 -27.77 16.22
C ASP A 260 9.63 -27.34 14.96
N GLU A 261 9.88 -28.31 14.08
CA GLU A 261 10.53 -28.13 12.78
C GLU A 261 9.47 -27.69 11.75
N GLU A 262 9.15 -26.41 11.73
CA GLU A 262 8.34 -25.85 10.66
C GLU A 262 9.21 -25.48 9.46
N GLU A 263 8.66 -25.70 8.28
CA GLU A 263 9.26 -25.24 7.03
C GLU A 263 9.04 -23.74 6.88
N ILE A 264 10.14 -23.02 6.71
CA ILE A 264 10.16 -21.58 6.51
C ILE A 264 10.96 -21.23 5.25
N VAL A 265 10.76 -20.00 4.79
CA VAL A 265 11.50 -19.40 3.69
C VAL A 265 11.97 -17.99 4.06
N PHE A 266 12.95 -17.49 3.31
CA PHE A 266 13.41 -16.10 3.41
C PHE A 266 12.71 -15.25 2.35
N SER A 267 11.71 -14.46 2.75
CA SER A 267 10.92 -13.62 1.83
C SER A 267 11.51 -12.22 1.65
N ASP A 268 11.22 -11.58 0.51
CA ASP A 268 11.65 -10.22 0.19
C ASP A 268 10.75 -9.11 0.77
N SER A 269 11.29 -7.89 0.85
CA SER A 269 10.50 -6.69 1.24
C SER A 269 11.01 -5.39 0.63
N ALA A 270 12.27 -5.05 0.86
CA ALA A 270 12.93 -3.84 0.41
C ALA A 270 14.41 -4.12 0.14
N PHE A 271 15.05 -3.29 -0.68
CA PHE A 271 16.45 -3.48 -1.01
C PHE A 271 17.15 -2.17 -1.34
N PHE A 272 18.44 -2.15 -1.09
CA PHE A 272 19.39 -1.11 -1.47
C PHE A 272 20.16 -1.54 -2.72
N PHE A 273 20.50 -0.56 -3.55
CA PHE A 273 21.54 -0.72 -4.57
C PHE A 273 22.42 0.53 -4.65
N ASP A 274 23.71 0.32 -4.87
CA ASP A 274 24.66 1.42 -4.94
C ASP A 274 24.58 2.21 -6.27
N HIS A 275 25.46 3.20 -6.40
CA HIS A 275 25.52 4.02 -7.60
C HIS A 275 26.23 3.38 -8.80
N THR A 276 26.94 2.27 -8.63
CA THR A 276 27.40 1.46 -9.77
C THR A 276 26.20 0.85 -10.49
N ILE A 277 25.22 0.36 -9.73
CA ILE A 277 23.98 -0.21 -10.25
C ILE A 277 23.06 0.88 -10.81
N THR A 278 22.97 2.02 -10.12
CA THR A 278 22.25 3.20 -10.63
C THR A 278 22.70 3.56 -12.06
N LYS A 279 24.02 3.57 -12.31
CA LYS A 279 24.58 3.85 -13.65
C LYS A 279 24.17 2.79 -14.68
N LYS A 280 24.18 1.51 -14.32
CA LYS A 280 23.73 0.40 -15.20
C LYS A 280 22.26 0.59 -15.58
N LEU A 281 21.40 0.85 -14.60
CA LEU A 281 19.96 1.02 -14.81
C LEU A 281 19.63 2.26 -15.67
N ILE A 282 20.30 3.39 -15.45
CA ILE A 282 20.15 4.59 -16.30
C ILE A 282 20.57 4.30 -17.74
N ARG A 283 21.72 3.63 -17.95
CA ARG A 283 22.20 3.25 -19.29
C ARG A 283 21.21 2.31 -19.98
N PHE A 284 20.68 1.34 -19.24
CA PHE A 284 19.68 0.41 -19.74
C PHE A 284 18.43 1.15 -20.22
N TYR A 285 17.88 2.05 -19.38
CA TYR A 285 16.69 2.82 -19.73
C TYR A 285 16.91 3.69 -20.98
N LYS A 286 18.03 4.42 -21.03
CA LYS A 286 18.38 5.27 -22.18
C LYS A 286 18.48 4.49 -23.49
N SER A 287 18.94 3.25 -23.44
CA SER A 287 19.11 2.39 -24.62
C SER A 287 17.81 1.73 -25.08
N ASN A 288 16.80 1.66 -24.22
CA ASN A 288 15.56 0.90 -24.47
C ASN A 288 14.28 1.74 -24.36
N LYS A 289 14.36 3.05 -24.13
CA LYS A 289 13.19 3.93 -24.09
C LYS A 289 12.64 4.21 -25.50
N PRO A 290 11.31 4.31 -25.70
CA PRO A 290 10.27 4.13 -24.69
C PRO A 290 10.06 2.65 -24.34
N LEU A 291 9.88 2.35 -23.05
CA LEU A 291 9.52 1.01 -22.59
C LEU A 291 8.10 0.66 -23.04
N LYS A 292 7.88 -0.60 -23.46
CA LYS A 292 6.60 -1.08 -24.00
C LYS A 292 6.03 -2.28 -23.22
N CYS A 293 6.57 -2.56 -22.03
CA CYS A 293 6.15 -3.64 -21.17
C CYS A 293 6.35 -3.28 -19.69
N GLU A 294 5.61 -3.96 -18.82
CA GLU A 294 5.78 -3.83 -17.38
C GLU A 294 7.02 -4.60 -16.90
N LEU A 295 7.91 -3.91 -16.20
CA LEU A 295 9.06 -4.48 -15.50
C LEU A 295 8.86 -4.32 -13.99
N SER A 296 9.30 -5.30 -13.22
CA SER A 296 9.24 -5.36 -11.76
C SER A 296 10.62 -5.13 -11.16
N SER A 297 10.74 -4.20 -10.20
CA SER A 297 12.00 -3.99 -9.48
C SER A 297 12.43 -5.25 -8.72
N TYR A 298 11.48 -5.99 -8.15
CA TYR A 298 11.79 -7.22 -7.40
C TYR A 298 12.04 -8.39 -8.36
N GLY A 299 11.16 -8.59 -9.33
CA GLY A 299 11.24 -9.73 -10.24
C GLY A 299 12.35 -9.60 -11.28
N ASP A 300 12.52 -8.43 -11.88
CA ASP A 300 13.41 -8.25 -13.04
C ASP A 300 14.77 -7.67 -12.67
N PHE A 301 14.94 -7.04 -11.50
CA PHE A 301 16.28 -6.64 -11.02
C PHE A 301 16.96 -7.71 -10.17
N LEU A 302 16.21 -8.45 -9.33
CA LEU A 302 16.81 -9.39 -8.38
C LEU A 302 17.00 -10.82 -8.93
N GLN A 303 16.10 -11.33 -9.78
CA GLN A 303 16.26 -12.68 -10.38
C GLN A 303 17.53 -12.87 -11.26
N PRO A 304 18.09 -11.83 -11.92
CA PRO A 304 19.42 -11.91 -12.54
C PRO A 304 20.59 -12.12 -11.58
N LEU A 305 20.38 -11.98 -10.27
CA LEU A 305 21.43 -11.93 -9.25
C LEU A 305 21.56 -13.26 -8.49
N GLY A 306 22.67 -13.39 -7.77
CA GLY A 306 23.01 -14.54 -6.95
C GLY A 306 23.98 -15.50 -7.63
N LEU A 307 24.68 -16.28 -6.80
CA LEU A 307 25.78 -17.18 -7.22
C LEU A 307 25.33 -18.29 -8.18
N SER A 308 24.05 -18.61 -8.18
CA SER A 308 23.38 -19.62 -9.01
C SER A 308 22.18 -19.05 -9.78
N ALA A 309 22.23 -17.76 -10.12
CA ALA A 309 21.22 -17.12 -10.97
C ALA A 309 21.05 -17.88 -12.28
N ASN A 310 19.80 -18.02 -12.73
CA ASN A 310 19.45 -18.77 -13.94
C ASN A 310 18.42 -17.98 -14.76
N PRO A 311 18.60 -17.84 -16.09
CA PRO A 311 17.67 -17.10 -16.93
C PRO A 311 16.37 -17.84 -17.27
N SER A 312 16.10 -19.03 -16.71
CA SER A 312 14.91 -19.84 -17.07
C SER A 312 13.61 -19.07 -16.84
N TYR A 313 13.54 -18.22 -15.81
CA TYR A 313 12.37 -17.38 -15.52
C TYR A 313 11.96 -16.48 -16.71
N ILE A 314 12.91 -16.16 -17.60
CA ILE A 314 12.66 -15.36 -18.78
C ILE A 314 11.73 -16.10 -19.74
N ILE A 315 11.86 -17.43 -19.84
CA ILE A 315 11.09 -18.32 -20.71
C ILE A 315 9.87 -18.89 -19.97
N ASP A 316 10.05 -19.32 -18.72
CA ASP A 316 9.02 -19.99 -17.93
C ASP A 316 7.83 -19.06 -17.59
N LYS A 317 8.08 -17.74 -17.52
CA LYS A 317 7.10 -16.71 -17.16
C LYS A 317 6.86 -15.71 -18.30
N VAL A 318 7.00 -16.14 -19.57
CA VAL A 318 6.74 -15.28 -20.74
C VAL A 318 5.26 -14.99 -20.87
N THR A 319 4.94 -13.69 -20.82
CA THR A 319 3.60 -13.19 -21.19
C THR A 319 3.61 -12.50 -22.55
N SER A 320 4.79 -12.12 -23.06
CA SER A 320 4.99 -11.54 -24.40
C SER A 320 6.46 -11.60 -24.84
N GLU A 321 6.70 -11.60 -26.16
CA GLU A 321 8.06 -11.54 -26.74
C GLU A 321 8.79 -10.25 -26.33
N THR A 322 8.08 -9.12 -26.26
CA THR A 322 8.65 -7.84 -25.81
C THR A 322 9.18 -7.93 -24.39
N LEU A 323 8.41 -8.51 -23.47
CA LEU A 323 8.85 -8.69 -22.09
C LEU A 323 10.05 -9.64 -22.00
N ALA A 324 10.03 -10.75 -22.76
CA ALA A 324 11.14 -11.70 -22.80
C ALA A 324 12.44 -11.03 -23.26
N SER A 325 12.38 -10.26 -24.36
CA SER A 325 13.53 -9.51 -24.90
C SER A 325 14.10 -8.51 -23.88
N MET A 326 13.22 -7.75 -23.21
CA MET A 326 13.62 -6.78 -22.19
C MET A 326 14.26 -7.44 -20.97
N ARG A 327 13.70 -8.57 -20.49
CA ARG A 327 14.28 -9.37 -19.42
C ARG A 327 15.64 -9.95 -19.80
N SER A 328 15.81 -10.46 -21.02
CA SER A 328 17.11 -10.95 -21.51
C SER A 328 18.17 -9.84 -21.52
N ALA A 329 17.79 -8.64 -21.93
CA ALA A 329 18.70 -7.50 -21.92
C ALA A 329 19.07 -7.07 -20.49
N LEU A 330 18.09 -6.97 -19.58
CA LEU A 330 18.35 -6.67 -18.16
C LEU A 330 19.22 -7.74 -17.51
N TYR A 331 18.92 -9.02 -17.75
CA TYR A 331 19.67 -10.13 -17.21
C TYR A 331 21.14 -10.01 -17.59
N ARG A 332 21.45 -9.75 -18.86
CA ARG A 332 22.85 -9.59 -19.31
C ARG A 332 23.56 -8.42 -18.63
N ASP A 333 22.86 -7.32 -18.36
CA ASP A 333 23.46 -6.12 -17.77
C ASP A 333 23.67 -6.25 -16.25
N LEU A 334 22.80 -7.00 -15.57
CA LEU A 334 22.82 -7.18 -14.11
C LEU A 334 23.53 -8.46 -13.65
N TYR A 335 23.56 -9.51 -14.47
CA TYR A 335 24.18 -10.78 -14.13
C TYR A 335 25.64 -10.61 -13.69
N GLY A 336 26.03 -11.36 -12.66
CA GLY A 336 27.35 -11.26 -12.03
C GLY A 336 27.50 -10.08 -11.07
N THR A 337 26.47 -9.25 -10.90
CA THR A 337 26.43 -8.27 -9.81
C THR A 337 26.21 -8.98 -8.47
N ASN A 338 26.93 -8.54 -7.45
CA ASN A 338 26.81 -9.07 -6.10
C ASN A 338 25.43 -8.76 -5.48
N LEU A 339 24.90 -9.73 -4.73
CA LEU A 339 23.67 -9.61 -3.94
C LEU A 339 23.94 -10.12 -2.52
N SER A 340 23.98 -9.17 -1.59
CA SER A 340 24.04 -9.44 -0.15
C SER A 340 22.63 -9.47 0.43
N ILE A 341 22.38 -10.35 1.40
CA ILE A 341 21.10 -10.47 2.08
C ILE A 341 21.29 -10.13 3.56
N LEU A 342 20.57 -9.11 4.05
CA LEU A 342 20.40 -8.86 5.47
C LEU A 342 19.17 -9.62 5.96
N VAL A 343 19.40 -10.72 6.67
CA VAL A 343 18.34 -11.53 7.26
C VAL A 343 17.94 -10.93 8.60
N LEU A 344 16.69 -10.49 8.70
CA LEU A 344 16.09 -9.97 9.93
C LEU A 344 15.34 -11.11 10.64
N LYS A 345 15.98 -11.76 11.62
CA LYS A 345 15.41 -12.92 12.34
C LYS A 345 14.14 -12.54 13.09
N ASN A 346 14.19 -11.39 13.77
CA ASN A 346 13.07 -10.83 14.51
C ASN A 346 12.40 -9.75 13.66
N SER A 347 11.53 -10.18 12.75
CA SER A 347 10.80 -9.26 11.90
C SER A 347 9.43 -9.77 11.50
N ASN A 348 8.55 -8.85 11.13
CA ASN A 348 7.26 -9.13 10.52
C ASN A 348 7.08 -8.23 9.29
N PHE A 349 6.41 -8.78 8.29
CA PHE A 349 6.03 -8.08 7.08
C PHE A 349 4.53 -7.77 7.14
N HIS A 350 4.18 -6.49 7.07
CA HIS A 350 2.80 -6.01 7.15
C HIS A 350 2.41 -5.43 5.79
N HIS A 351 1.57 -6.15 5.06
CA HIS A 351 1.03 -5.68 3.78
C HIS A 351 -0.35 -5.06 4.04
N LEU A 352 -0.55 -3.81 3.62
CA LEU A 352 -1.81 -3.07 3.77
C LEU A 352 -2.43 -2.81 2.39
N GLY A 353 -2.16 -3.70 1.43
CA GLY A 353 -2.44 -3.47 0.01
C GLY A 353 -3.80 -3.97 -0.49
N THR A 354 -4.57 -4.68 0.35
CA THR A 354 -5.93 -5.16 0.07
C THR A 354 -6.93 -4.70 1.13
N MET A 355 -8.24 -4.74 0.83
CA MET A 355 -9.30 -4.37 1.78
C MET A 355 -9.28 -5.21 3.06
N ASP A 356 -9.12 -6.54 2.95
CA ASP A 356 -9.09 -7.42 4.13
C ASP A 356 -7.89 -7.13 5.02
N GLU A 357 -6.70 -6.99 4.42
CA GLU A 357 -5.49 -6.66 5.18
C GLU A 357 -5.54 -5.27 5.80
N TYR A 358 -6.17 -4.29 5.12
CA TYR A 358 -6.37 -2.94 5.65
C TYR A 358 -7.29 -2.96 6.87
N ILE A 359 -8.40 -3.71 6.82
CA ILE A 359 -9.28 -3.93 7.97
C ILE A 359 -8.53 -4.64 9.09
N ASP A 360 -7.87 -5.75 8.79
CA ASP A 360 -7.14 -6.52 9.81
C ASP A 360 -6.08 -5.65 10.49
N SER A 361 -5.24 -4.96 9.72
CA SER A 361 -4.15 -4.11 10.23
C SER A 361 -4.65 -2.99 11.14
N LEU A 362 -5.80 -2.39 10.85
CA LEU A 362 -6.26 -1.17 11.53
C LEU A 362 -7.38 -1.39 12.57
N CYS A 363 -8.03 -2.55 12.58
CA CYS A 363 -9.12 -2.87 13.50
C CYS A 363 -8.81 -4.02 14.47
N CYS A 364 -7.95 -4.97 14.08
CA CYS A 364 -7.67 -6.15 14.88
C CYS A 364 -6.44 -5.96 15.78
N ARG A 365 -6.38 -6.74 16.86
CA ARG A 365 -5.12 -6.97 17.58
C ARG A 365 -4.31 -7.99 16.78
N ASN A 366 -3.26 -7.52 16.13
CA ASN A 366 -2.34 -8.32 15.35
C ASN A 366 -0.91 -7.78 15.52
N LYS A 367 0.04 -8.42 14.83
CA LYS A 367 1.46 -8.03 14.89
C LYS A 367 1.72 -6.60 14.42
N PHE A 368 0.87 -6.04 13.56
CA PHE A 368 0.98 -4.63 13.15
C PHE A 368 0.63 -3.72 14.33
N ALA A 369 -0.50 -3.97 14.99
CA ALA A 369 -0.94 -3.23 16.16
C ALA A 369 0.03 -3.35 17.35
N GLU A 370 0.71 -4.48 17.49
CA GLU A 370 1.75 -4.71 18.50
C GLU A 370 3.02 -3.89 18.21
N ALA A 371 3.46 -3.85 16.95
CA ALA A 371 4.64 -3.09 16.53
C ALA A 371 4.39 -1.58 16.45
N PHE A 372 3.15 -1.19 16.14
CA PHE A 372 2.75 0.20 15.96
C PHE A 372 1.45 0.46 16.75
N PRO A 373 1.54 0.81 18.04
CA PRO A 373 0.37 0.99 18.89
C PRO A 373 -0.63 2.00 18.34
N HIS A 374 -1.84 1.54 18.01
CA HIS A 374 -2.89 2.37 17.43
C HIS A 374 -3.93 2.86 18.45
N SER A 375 -4.56 4.00 18.13
CA SER A 375 -5.75 4.53 18.78
C SER A 375 -6.99 4.24 17.92
N LYS A 376 -8.06 3.75 18.52
CA LYS A 376 -9.37 3.59 17.83
C LYS A 376 -9.95 4.90 17.32
N SER A 377 -9.47 6.03 17.82
CA SER A 377 -9.84 7.37 17.34
C SER A 377 -8.57 8.20 17.20
N SER A 378 -8.15 8.43 15.96
CA SER A 378 -6.96 9.24 15.65
C SER A 378 -7.37 10.49 14.87
N PHE A 379 -7.06 11.65 15.44
CA PHE A 379 -7.44 12.95 14.87
C PHE A 379 -8.95 13.04 14.53
N THR A 380 -9.82 12.63 15.47
CA THR A 380 -11.28 12.57 15.27
C THR A 380 -12.03 13.49 16.24
N THR A 381 -13.19 14.00 15.82
CA THR A 381 -14.15 14.73 16.68
C THR A 381 -15.59 14.29 16.39
N TYR A 382 -16.54 14.70 17.24
CA TYR A 382 -17.95 14.36 17.12
C TYR A 382 -18.78 15.61 16.82
N SER A 383 -19.77 15.48 15.93
CA SER A 383 -20.56 16.62 15.43
C SER A 383 -21.47 17.25 16.49
N VAL A 384 -21.87 16.47 17.51
CA VAL A 384 -22.70 16.94 18.63
C VAL A 384 -21.89 16.87 19.92
N GLN A 385 -21.95 17.95 20.70
CA GLN A 385 -21.26 18.06 21.97
C GLN A 385 -22.03 17.33 23.08
N GLU A 386 -21.34 17.00 24.18
CA GLU A 386 -21.91 16.39 25.40
C GLU A 386 -22.50 14.97 25.27
N ILE A 387 -22.55 14.41 24.05
CA ILE A 387 -23.00 13.03 23.82
C ILE A 387 -21.77 12.11 23.72
N SER A 388 -21.72 11.12 24.61
CA SER A 388 -20.71 10.07 24.56
C SER A 388 -20.94 9.12 23.38
N PRO A 389 -19.90 8.78 22.60
CA PRO A 389 -20.00 7.92 21.42
C PRO A 389 -20.08 6.42 21.79
N LEU A 390 -21.15 6.00 22.45
CA LEU A 390 -21.26 4.66 23.07
C LEU A 390 -21.28 3.48 22.08
N TYR A 391 -21.68 3.73 20.83
CA TYR A 391 -21.85 2.68 19.81
C TYR A 391 -20.77 2.71 18.72
N ILE A 392 -19.76 3.58 18.86
CA ILE A 392 -18.64 3.68 17.93
C ILE A 392 -17.49 2.86 18.50
N LYS A 393 -17.35 1.62 18.01
CA LYS A 393 -16.32 0.65 18.43
C LYS A 393 -15.21 0.45 17.40
N GLY A 394 -15.47 0.84 16.15
CA GLY A 394 -14.53 0.77 15.03
C GLY A 394 -13.43 1.83 15.06
N THR A 395 -12.59 1.79 14.04
CA THR A 395 -11.42 2.68 13.90
C THR A 395 -11.81 3.92 13.11
N ILE A 396 -11.70 5.09 13.74
CA ILE A 396 -12.10 6.39 13.16
C ILE A 396 -10.88 7.29 13.01
N ILE A 397 -10.56 7.68 11.77
CA ILE A 397 -9.33 8.41 11.44
C ILE A 397 -9.66 9.69 10.67
N ASN A 398 -9.12 10.84 11.11
CA ASN A 398 -9.28 12.14 10.44
C ASN A 398 -10.75 12.45 10.07
N SER A 399 -11.70 12.19 10.98
CA SER A 399 -13.14 12.29 10.67
C SER A 399 -13.94 13.06 11.71
N ILE A 400 -15.10 13.56 11.27
CA ILE A 400 -16.19 14.06 12.10
C ILE A 400 -17.35 13.08 11.97
N VAL A 401 -17.82 12.54 13.09
CA VAL A 401 -18.90 11.55 13.10
C VAL A 401 -19.98 11.94 14.10
N HIS A 402 -21.24 11.67 13.79
CA HIS A 402 -22.32 11.85 14.76
C HIS A 402 -22.18 10.85 15.92
N PRO A 403 -22.18 11.28 17.20
CA PRO A 403 -21.85 10.41 18.33
C PRO A 403 -22.86 9.29 18.59
N LEU A 404 -24.10 9.40 18.08
CA LEU A 404 -25.11 8.32 18.15
C LEU A 404 -24.97 7.28 17.03
N SER A 405 -23.94 7.35 16.19
CA SER A 405 -23.71 6.39 15.13
C SER A 405 -23.30 5.02 15.67
N ASP A 406 -23.71 3.96 14.98
CA ASP A 406 -23.35 2.57 15.27
C ASP A 406 -22.26 2.12 14.31
N VAL A 407 -21.04 1.92 14.83
CA VAL A 407 -19.86 1.53 14.06
C VAL A 407 -19.20 0.32 14.73
N PRO A 408 -19.31 -0.89 14.15
CA PRO A 408 -18.70 -2.10 14.69
C PRO A 408 -17.18 -2.04 14.75
N GLU A 409 -16.57 -2.84 15.63
CA GLU A 409 -15.12 -2.90 15.84
C GLU A 409 -14.33 -3.28 14.58
N SER A 410 -14.93 -4.06 13.67
CA SER A 410 -14.32 -4.47 12.41
C SER A 410 -14.54 -3.49 11.24
N SER A 411 -14.85 -2.23 11.53
CA SER A 411 -15.13 -1.23 10.49
C SER A 411 -14.29 0.03 10.67
N ILE A 412 -13.90 0.62 9.53
CA ILE A 412 -13.03 1.80 9.44
C ILE A 412 -13.82 2.96 8.84
N LEU A 413 -13.75 4.12 9.49
CA LEU A 413 -14.15 5.40 8.90
C LEU A 413 -12.92 6.30 8.76
N GLU A 414 -12.67 6.79 7.55
CA GLU A 414 -11.57 7.70 7.25
C GLU A 414 -12.04 8.91 6.43
N TYR A 415 -11.54 10.10 6.79
CA TYR A 415 -11.84 11.35 6.07
C TYR A 415 -13.34 11.64 5.87
N CYS A 416 -14.16 11.24 6.84
CA CYS A 416 -15.61 11.41 6.79
C CYS A 416 -16.06 12.68 7.52
N ASP A 417 -17.06 13.38 6.99
CA ASP A 417 -17.77 14.49 7.63
C ASP A 417 -19.25 14.16 7.69
N ILE A 418 -19.64 13.40 8.72
CA ILE A 418 -20.97 12.80 8.85
C ILE A 418 -21.67 13.41 10.06
N ASN A 419 -22.60 14.32 9.80
CA ASN A 419 -23.32 15.10 10.81
C ASN A 419 -24.70 14.51 11.18
N VAL A 420 -25.07 13.38 10.57
CA VAL A 420 -26.29 12.61 10.87
C VAL A 420 -25.95 11.25 11.48
N THR A 421 -26.90 10.63 12.17
CA THR A 421 -26.70 9.27 12.69
C THR A 421 -26.63 8.26 11.54
N ILE A 422 -25.62 7.39 11.56
CA ILE A 422 -25.47 6.27 10.61
C ILE A 422 -25.41 4.93 11.35
N LYS A 423 -25.74 3.85 10.64
CA LYS A 423 -25.54 2.48 11.12
C LYS A 423 -24.71 1.72 10.10
N VAL A 424 -23.53 1.29 10.52
CA VAL A 424 -22.53 0.63 9.68
C VAL A 424 -22.51 -0.86 9.97
N GLY A 425 -22.47 -1.67 8.92
CA GLY A 425 -22.24 -3.10 9.03
C GLY A 425 -20.83 -3.45 9.51
N ARG A 426 -20.58 -4.74 9.69
CA ARG A 426 -19.24 -5.28 9.99
C ARG A 426 -18.36 -5.29 8.74
N ASN A 427 -17.05 -5.23 8.93
CA ASN A 427 -16.06 -5.36 7.85
C ASN A 427 -16.27 -4.30 6.77
N CYS A 428 -16.45 -3.04 7.17
CA CYS A 428 -16.69 -1.94 6.25
C CYS A 428 -15.52 -0.96 6.22
N ILE A 429 -15.24 -0.41 5.04
CA ILE A 429 -14.32 0.72 4.85
C ILE A 429 -15.16 1.87 4.30
N ILE A 430 -15.30 2.94 5.09
CA ILE A 430 -16.09 4.12 4.76
C ILE A 430 -15.12 5.29 4.63
N SER A 431 -14.96 5.81 3.42
CA SER A 431 -13.89 6.75 3.09
C SER A 431 -14.43 7.99 2.38
N ASN A 432 -13.99 9.18 2.78
CA ASN A 432 -14.33 10.44 2.12
C ASN A 432 -15.85 10.75 2.05
N ILE A 433 -16.66 10.18 2.94
CA ILE A 433 -18.11 10.41 2.92
C ILE A 433 -18.47 11.73 3.60
N GLN A 434 -19.23 12.58 2.89
CA GLN A 434 -19.83 13.80 3.42
C GLN A 434 -21.35 13.66 3.49
N VAL A 435 -21.90 13.86 4.69
CA VAL A 435 -23.34 13.97 4.92
C VAL A 435 -23.59 15.10 5.91
N ASP A 436 -24.08 16.21 5.38
CA ASP A 436 -24.55 17.32 6.20
C ASP A 436 -25.92 16.99 6.81
N GLY A 437 -26.24 17.63 7.93
CA GLY A 437 -27.54 17.45 8.56
C GLY A 437 -27.60 17.99 9.98
N PHE A 438 -28.80 17.89 10.55
CA PHE A 438 -29.06 18.27 11.95
C PHE A 438 -28.96 17.04 12.86
N ALA A 439 -28.62 17.24 14.13
CA ALA A 439 -28.37 16.18 15.13
C ALA A 439 -29.49 15.11 15.25
N VAL A 440 -30.73 15.45 14.91
CA VAL A 440 -31.89 14.54 14.99
C VAL A 440 -32.07 13.66 13.75
N GLN A 441 -31.32 13.92 12.68
CA GLN A 441 -31.46 13.21 11.41
C GLN A 441 -30.64 11.92 11.41
N ARG A 442 -31.14 10.94 10.66
CA ARG A 442 -30.49 9.66 10.39
C ARG A 442 -30.39 9.46 8.89
N LEU A 443 -29.31 8.85 8.43
CA LEU A 443 -29.23 8.35 7.06
C LEU A 443 -30.38 7.35 6.82
N PRO A 444 -31.14 7.47 5.72
CA PRO A 444 -32.34 6.65 5.51
C PRO A 444 -32.03 5.15 5.33
N PHE A 445 -30.78 4.81 5.05
CA PHE A 445 -30.34 3.46 4.74
C PHE A 445 -29.20 3.03 5.66
N ASP A 446 -29.26 1.79 6.14
CA ASP A 446 -28.15 1.16 6.85
C ASP A 446 -27.07 0.74 5.83
N ILE A 447 -25.80 0.91 6.19
CA ILE A 447 -24.69 0.44 5.36
C ILE A 447 -24.50 -1.06 5.63
N PRO A 448 -24.58 -1.94 4.62
CA PRO A 448 -24.56 -3.38 4.85
C PRO A 448 -23.15 -3.90 5.17
N ASP A 449 -23.07 -5.10 5.76
CA ASP A 449 -21.79 -5.78 6.02
C ASP A 449 -20.95 -5.99 4.75
N ASN A 450 -19.63 -6.07 4.94
CA ASN A 450 -18.61 -6.36 3.93
C ASN A 450 -18.58 -5.32 2.81
N THR A 451 -18.71 -4.03 3.14
CA THR A 451 -18.89 -2.94 2.17
C THR A 451 -17.74 -1.94 2.22
N LEU A 452 -17.11 -1.71 1.08
CA LEU A 452 -16.33 -0.51 0.82
C LEU A 452 -17.25 0.57 0.27
N LEU A 453 -17.26 1.76 0.86
CA LEU A 453 -17.85 2.99 0.31
C LEU A 453 -16.77 4.07 0.24
N HIS A 454 -16.63 4.72 -0.92
CA HIS A 454 -15.73 5.85 -1.08
C HIS A 454 -16.32 6.90 -2.01
N THR A 455 -16.40 8.16 -1.56
CA THR A 455 -16.79 9.27 -2.44
C THR A 455 -15.56 9.90 -3.07
N ALA A 456 -15.52 9.88 -4.40
CA ALA A 456 -14.55 10.57 -5.22
C ALA A 456 -15.15 11.86 -5.79
N ILE A 457 -14.34 12.91 -5.84
CA ILE A 457 -14.64 14.15 -6.54
C ILE A 457 -14.13 14.02 -7.98
N LEU A 458 -15.03 14.28 -8.92
CA LEU A 458 -14.75 14.35 -10.36
C LEU A 458 -14.77 15.82 -10.78
N LYS A 459 -14.21 16.11 -11.96
CA LYS A 459 -14.29 17.46 -12.55
C LYS A 459 -15.73 17.96 -12.74
N ASP A 460 -16.67 17.04 -12.98
CA ASP A 460 -18.07 17.33 -13.30
C ASP A 460 -19.05 16.83 -12.22
N GLY A 461 -18.61 16.62 -10.98
CA GLY A 461 -19.50 16.23 -9.87
C GLY A 461 -18.87 15.23 -8.89
N PHE A 462 -19.72 14.43 -8.24
CA PHE A 462 -19.34 13.47 -7.21
C PHE A 462 -19.76 12.06 -7.60
N VAL A 463 -18.95 11.08 -7.22
CA VAL A 463 -19.28 9.66 -7.38
C VAL A 463 -18.92 8.88 -6.13
N THR A 464 -19.88 8.15 -5.56
CA THR A 464 -19.65 7.20 -4.48
C THR A 464 -19.52 5.82 -5.09
N ILE A 465 -18.33 5.23 -4.98
CA ILE A 465 -18.09 3.85 -5.38
C ILE A 465 -18.45 2.90 -4.25
N ALA A 466 -18.93 1.71 -4.60
CA ALA A 466 -19.27 0.66 -3.65
C ALA A 466 -18.84 -0.71 -4.15
N PHE A 467 -18.13 -1.46 -3.31
CA PHE A 467 -17.72 -2.84 -3.59
C PHE A 467 -17.92 -3.73 -2.36
N ASN A 468 -18.15 -5.02 -2.59
CA ASN A 468 -18.01 -6.01 -1.54
C ASN A 468 -16.51 -6.29 -1.33
N ILE A 469 -16.04 -6.26 -0.08
CA ILE A 469 -14.60 -6.39 0.21
C ILE A 469 -14.01 -7.74 -0.20
N HIS A 470 -14.84 -8.78 -0.30
CA HIS A 470 -14.42 -10.15 -0.66
C HIS A 470 -14.44 -10.42 -2.17
N GLU A 471 -14.91 -9.47 -2.99
CA GLU A 471 -15.02 -9.65 -4.43
C GLU A 471 -13.72 -9.24 -5.16
N ASN A 472 -13.27 -10.08 -6.10
CA ASN A 472 -12.10 -9.77 -6.92
C ASN A 472 -12.48 -8.80 -8.05
N ILE A 473 -12.27 -7.51 -7.80
CA ILE A 473 -12.69 -6.41 -8.69
C ILE A 473 -12.05 -6.50 -10.08
N LYS A 474 -10.79 -6.95 -10.16
CA LYS A 474 -10.02 -7.08 -11.40
C LYS A 474 -10.15 -8.43 -12.08
N LYS A 475 -11.04 -9.31 -11.60
CA LYS A 475 -11.23 -10.62 -12.22
C LYS A 475 -11.83 -10.45 -13.61
N GLU A 476 -11.03 -10.78 -14.60
CA GLU A 476 -11.40 -10.67 -16.00
C GLU A 476 -12.30 -11.83 -16.45
N HIS A 477 -13.33 -11.47 -17.20
CA HIS A 477 -14.22 -12.37 -17.90
C HIS A 477 -14.22 -12.02 -19.38
N LYS A 478 -14.33 -13.03 -20.26
CA LYS A 478 -14.66 -12.77 -21.65
C LYS A 478 -16.02 -12.08 -21.75
N ARG A 479 -16.18 -11.14 -22.67
CA ARG A 479 -17.41 -10.35 -22.83
C ARG A 479 -18.69 -11.19 -22.86
N LYS A 480 -18.68 -12.33 -23.57
CA LYS A 480 -19.82 -13.29 -23.60
C LYS A 480 -20.26 -13.84 -22.24
N HIS A 481 -19.45 -13.65 -21.20
CA HIS A 481 -19.71 -14.05 -19.81
C HIS A 481 -19.82 -12.85 -18.86
N ALA A 482 -19.96 -11.61 -19.37
CA ALA A 482 -20.06 -10.40 -18.56
C ALA A 482 -21.18 -10.48 -17.51
N LEU A 483 -22.34 -11.03 -17.88
CA LEU A 483 -23.48 -11.16 -16.97
C LEU A 483 -23.30 -12.23 -15.88
N GLU A 484 -22.23 -13.03 -15.93
CA GLU A 484 -21.85 -13.98 -14.88
C GLU A 484 -20.96 -13.34 -13.80
N THR A 485 -20.47 -12.10 -14.02
CA THR A 485 -19.76 -11.32 -13.00
C THR A 485 -20.66 -11.11 -11.79
N VAL A 486 -20.08 -11.20 -10.60
CA VAL A 486 -20.79 -11.09 -9.32
C VAL A 486 -20.57 -9.69 -8.75
N TYR A 487 -21.64 -9.04 -8.31
CA TYR A 487 -21.62 -7.77 -7.60
C TYR A 487 -22.50 -7.87 -6.35
N PHE A 488 -21.93 -7.61 -5.17
CA PHE A 488 -22.58 -7.80 -3.88
C PHE A 488 -23.24 -9.19 -3.71
N GLY A 489 -22.54 -10.24 -4.14
CA GLY A 489 -22.98 -11.62 -4.01
C GLY A 489 -24.05 -12.05 -5.01
N LYS A 490 -24.47 -11.18 -5.94
CA LYS A 490 -25.44 -11.49 -7.00
C LYS A 490 -24.78 -11.45 -8.36
N LYS A 491 -25.12 -12.42 -9.22
CA LYS A 491 -24.72 -12.38 -10.63
C LYS A 491 -25.40 -11.20 -11.32
N MET A 492 -24.67 -10.52 -12.19
CA MET A 492 -25.14 -9.39 -12.97
C MET A 492 -26.44 -9.69 -13.72
N LYS A 493 -26.60 -10.89 -14.29
CA LYS A 493 -27.86 -11.33 -14.97
C LYS A 493 -29.13 -11.26 -14.11
N VAL A 494 -29.00 -11.16 -12.79
CA VAL A 494 -30.15 -11.02 -11.89
C VAL A 494 -30.77 -9.62 -12.03
N PHE A 495 -29.94 -8.57 -12.23
CA PHE A 495 -30.36 -7.16 -12.30
C PHE A 495 -30.04 -6.46 -13.62
N LEU A 496 -29.34 -7.12 -14.55
CA LEU A 496 -28.96 -6.61 -15.86
C LEU A 496 -29.50 -7.53 -16.95
N VAL A 497 -30.27 -6.96 -17.88
CA VAL A 497 -30.79 -7.65 -19.06
C VAL A 497 -29.74 -7.70 -20.17
N HIS A 498 -29.04 -6.58 -20.38
CA HIS A 498 -28.00 -6.42 -21.39
C HIS A 498 -26.74 -5.80 -20.77
N ASP A 499 -25.57 -6.23 -21.26
CA ASP A 499 -24.27 -5.87 -20.68
C ASP A 499 -23.70 -4.57 -21.26
N ASP A 500 -24.18 -4.12 -22.41
CA ASP A 500 -23.92 -2.85 -23.09
C ASP A 500 -24.31 -1.62 -22.26
N LEU A 501 -25.24 -1.78 -21.31
CA LEU A 501 -25.55 -0.75 -20.31
C LEU A 501 -24.37 -0.48 -19.36
N VAL A 502 -23.56 -1.51 -19.06
CA VAL A 502 -22.53 -1.45 -18.01
C VAL A 502 -21.12 -1.44 -18.58
N PHE A 503 -20.92 -1.98 -19.77
CA PHE A 503 -19.62 -2.13 -20.37
C PHE A 503 -19.59 -1.59 -21.80
N ASP A 504 -18.55 -0.80 -22.10
CA ASP A 504 -18.33 -0.24 -23.44
C ASP A 504 -18.19 -1.34 -24.50
N THR A 505 -18.60 -1.04 -25.74
CA THR A 505 -18.66 -2.02 -26.85
C THR A 505 -17.32 -2.68 -27.17
N ASN A 506 -16.22 -1.96 -26.96
CA ASN A 506 -14.86 -2.43 -27.26
C ASN A 506 -14.14 -3.03 -26.04
N CYS A 507 -14.85 -3.22 -24.92
CA CYS A 507 -14.29 -3.79 -23.70
C CYS A 507 -14.35 -5.33 -23.74
N ASP A 508 -13.23 -5.98 -24.09
CA ASP A 508 -12.97 -7.40 -23.85
C ASP A 508 -11.47 -7.58 -23.51
N PRO A 509 -11.11 -8.12 -22.33
CA PRO A 509 -11.99 -8.65 -21.29
C PRO A 509 -12.75 -7.56 -20.51
N VAL A 510 -13.71 -8.00 -19.68
CA VAL A 510 -14.47 -7.16 -18.73
C VAL A 510 -14.22 -7.59 -17.28
N SER A 511 -14.25 -6.65 -16.34
CA SER A 511 -14.24 -6.91 -14.90
C SER A 511 -15.11 -5.90 -14.15
N LEU A 512 -15.30 -6.04 -12.83
CA LEU A 512 -16.00 -5.02 -12.04
C LEU A 512 -15.31 -3.64 -12.12
N TRP A 513 -14.01 -3.60 -12.43
CA TRP A 513 -13.26 -2.36 -12.59
C TRP A 513 -13.76 -1.50 -13.76
N GLU A 514 -14.17 -2.14 -14.86
CA GLU A 514 -14.72 -1.49 -16.07
C GLU A 514 -16.26 -1.36 -16.04
N ALA A 515 -16.92 -1.88 -15.01
CA ALA A 515 -18.37 -1.88 -14.92
C ALA A 515 -18.91 -0.50 -14.51
N LYS A 516 -19.72 0.14 -15.37
CA LYS A 516 -20.37 1.44 -15.14
C LYS A 516 -21.54 1.35 -14.16
N LEU A 517 -21.19 1.17 -12.88
CA LEU A 517 -22.12 0.90 -11.77
C LEU A 517 -22.33 2.09 -10.83
N PHE A 518 -21.68 3.23 -11.06
CA PHE A 518 -21.71 4.35 -10.11
C PHE A 518 -22.29 5.62 -10.73
N PRO A 519 -23.34 6.22 -10.16
CA PRO A 519 -23.97 7.43 -10.68
C PRO A 519 -23.15 8.69 -10.33
N VAL A 520 -22.89 9.53 -11.33
CA VAL A 520 -22.31 10.86 -11.15
C VAL A 520 -23.42 11.83 -10.74
N CYS A 521 -23.23 12.49 -9.59
CA CYS A 521 -24.23 13.36 -8.99
C CYS A 521 -23.68 14.76 -8.73
N SER A 522 -24.58 15.71 -8.49
CA SER A 522 -24.23 17.11 -8.23
C SER A 522 -23.61 17.33 -6.85
N THR A 523 -23.92 16.44 -5.89
CA THR A 523 -23.44 16.52 -4.51
C THR A 523 -22.94 15.15 -4.01
N ALA A 524 -22.04 15.17 -3.03
CA ALA A 524 -21.53 13.96 -2.37
C ALA A 524 -22.66 13.14 -1.71
N GLU A 525 -23.59 13.82 -1.02
CA GLU A 525 -24.71 13.18 -0.34
C GLU A 525 -25.68 12.49 -1.31
N GLU A 526 -26.02 13.14 -2.42
CA GLU A 526 -26.86 12.54 -3.48
C GLU A 526 -26.18 11.29 -4.05
N SER A 527 -24.88 11.36 -4.31
CA SER A 527 -24.12 10.23 -4.83
C SER A 527 -24.10 9.05 -3.85
N LEU A 528 -23.86 9.31 -2.56
CA LEU A 528 -23.95 8.30 -1.51
C LEU A 528 -25.33 7.63 -1.49
N LYS A 529 -26.41 8.42 -1.45
CA LYS A 529 -27.78 7.89 -1.36
C LYS A 529 -28.12 7.00 -2.54
N LYS A 530 -27.86 7.44 -3.77
CA LYS A 530 -28.15 6.67 -4.99
C LYS A 530 -27.32 5.39 -5.07
N THR A 531 -26.03 5.45 -4.73
CA THR A 531 -25.18 4.25 -4.70
C THR A 531 -25.65 3.26 -3.64
N LEU A 532 -25.97 3.72 -2.43
CA LEU A 532 -26.39 2.85 -1.33
C LEU A 532 -27.77 2.21 -1.61
N GLU A 533 -28.72 2.99 -2.13
CA GLU A 533 -30.01 2.48 -2.61
C GLU A 533 -29.80 1.37 -3.65
N PHE A 534 -28.95 1.59 -4.65
CA PHE A 534 -28.63 0.59 -5.66
C PHE A 534 -28.02 -0.68 -5.06
N VAL A 535 -27.04 -0.57 -4.15
CA VAL A 535 -26.43 -1.71 -3.46
C VAL A 535 -27.46 -2.52 -2.68
N LEU A 536 -28.36 -1.85 -1.95
CA LEU A 536 -29.41 -2.52 -1.18
C LEU A 536 -30.40 -3.24 -2.10
N CYS A 537 -30.82 -2.61 -3.20
CA CYS A 537 -31.67 -3.26 -4.21
C CYS A 537 -31.03 -4.54 -4.76
N VAL A 538 -29.72 -4.50 -5.08
CA VAL A 538 -28.98 -5.68 -5.56
C VAL A 538 -28.96 -6.78 -4.48
N LYS A 539 -28.61 -6.44 -3.23
CA LYS A 539 -28.51 -7.43 -2.14
C LYS A 539 -29.84 -8.11 -1.84
N GLU A 540 -30.94 -7.36 -1.84
CA GLU A 540 -32.28 -7.86 -1.50
C GLU A 540 -32.94 -8.68 -2.63
N CYS A 541 -32.37 -8.71 -3.84
CA CYS A 541 -32.97 -9.38 -5.00
C CYS A 541 -34.43 -8.96 -5.26
N ASN A 542 -34.79 -7.71 -4.98
CA ASN A 542 -36.14 -7.23 -5.17
C ASN A 542 -36.49 -7.13 -6.67
N SER A 543 -36.95 -8.25 -7.24
CA SER A 543 -37.22 -8.44 -8.68
C SER A 543 -38.25 -7.47 -9.26
N SER A 544 -39.04 -6.80 -8.41
CA SER A 544 -40.00 -5.76 -8.79
C SER A 544 -39.33 -4.40 -9.06
N ILE A 545 -38.12 -4.18 -8.51
CA ILE A 545 -37.34 -2.94 -8.54
C ILE A 545 -36.08 -3.09 -9.43
N LEU A 546 -35.65 -4.32 -9.71
CA LEU A 546 -34.43 -4.67 -10.45
C LEU A 546 -34.43 -4.37 -11.97
N ASN A 547 -35.12 -3.33 -12.44
CA ASN A 547 -34.83 -2.81 -13.76
C ASN A 547 -33.71 -1.76 -13.64
N PHE A 548 -32.46 -2.20 -13.72
CA PHE A 548 -31.29 -1.31 -13.70
C PHE A 548 -31.42 -0.15 -14.70
N THR A 549 -32.12 -0.36 -15.82
CA THR A 549 -32.45 0.69 -16.80
C THR A 549 -33.30 1.82 -16.18
N LEU A 550 -34.27 1.50 -15.31
CA LEU A 550 -35.07 2.51 -14.60
C LEU A 550 -34.23 3.29 -13.59
N HIS A 551 -33.30 2.62 -12.89
CA HIS A 551 -32.40 3.28 -11.95
C HIS A 551 -31.38 4.20 -12.62
N ARG A 552 -30.99 3.91 -13.88
CA ARG A 552 -30.04 4.77 -14.58
C ARG A 552 -30.60 6.15 -14.90
N GLY A 553 -31.88 6.25 -15.24
CA GLY A 553 -32.53 7.51 -15.65
C GLY A 553 -31.74 8.23 -16.75
N GLU A 554 -31.66 9.56 -16.67
CA GLU A 554 -30.79 10.41 -17.52
C GLU A 554 -29.40 10.65 -16.89
N ILE A 555 -29.08 9.97 -15.79
CA ILE A 555 -27.87 10.20 -15.02
C ILE A 555 -26.69 9.53 -15.72
N LYS A 556 -25.51 10.16 -15.68
CA LYS A 556 -24.26 9.55 -16.17
C LYS A 556 -23.77 8.51 -15.16
N TRP A 557 -23.46 7.31 -15.63
CA TRP A 557 -22.86 6.25 -14.82
C TRP A 557 -21.44 5.96 -15.27
N VAL A 558 -20.56 5.76 -14.30
CA VAL A 558 -19.13 5.59 -14.51
C VAL A 558 -18.64 4.31 -13.82
N SER A 559 -17.58 3.75 -14.37
CA SER A 559 -16.82 2.64 -13.79
C SER A 559 -15.68 3.17 -12.91
N MET A 560 -15.02 2.31 -12.14
CA MET A 560 -13.83 2.72 -11.39
C MET A 560 -12.70 3.19 -12.33
N ARG A 561 -12.58 2.58 -13.52
CA ARG A 561 -11.69 3.06 -14.59
C ARG A 561 -12.03 4.49 -15.02
N ASP A 562 -13.32 4.77 -15.25
CA ASP A 562 -13.78 6.11 -15.63
C ASP A 562 -13.52 7.14 -14.51
N VAL A 563 -13.72 6.75 -13.24
CA VAL A 563 -13.40 7.58 -12.09
C VAL A 563 -11.92 8.00 -12.12
N LEU A 564 -11.00 7.07 -12.37
CA LEU A 564 -9.57 7.41 -12.43
C LEU A 564 -9.20 8.35 -13.58
N LEU A 565 -9.94 8.33 -14.68
CA LEU A 565 -9.74 9.24 -15.81
C LEU A 565 -10.35 10.63 -15.57
N GLN A 566 -11.41 10.71 -14.75
CA GLN A 566 -12.20 11.93 -14.52
C GLN A 566 -11.96 12.58 -13.14
N LYS A 567 -11.14 11.95 -12.28
CA LYS A 567 -10.84 12.40 -10.93
C LYS A 567 -10.35 13.84 -10.91
N ASP A 568 -10.82 14.58 -9.90
CA ASP A 568 -10.23 15.86 -9.50
C ASP A 568 -9.39 15.62 -8.24
N THR A 569 -8.11 15.32 -8.45
CA THR A 569 -7.19 15.02 -7.36
C THR A 569 -6.96 16.23 -6.45
N GLU A 570 -6.97 17.45 -7.00
CA GLU A 570 -6.75 18.67 -6.22
C GLU A 570 -7.94 18.98 -5.32
N ALA A 571 -9.17 18.84 -5.84
CA ALA A 571 -10.38 18.99 -5.04
C ALA A 571 -10.45 17.95 -3.92
N MET A 572 -10.02 16.71 -4.19
CA MET A 572 -9.94 15.65 -3.17
C MET A 572 -8.97 16.00 -2.03
N VAL A 573 -7.78 16.51 -2.35
CA VAL A 573 -6.80 16.97 -1.35
C VAL A 573 -7.34 18.19 -0.59
N SER A 574 -7.94 19.15 -1.30
CA SER A 574 -8.56 20.34 -0.70
C SER A 574 -9.67 19.97 0.28
N TYR A 575 -10.53 19.00 -0.05
CA TYR A 575 -11.56 18.50 0.87
C TYR A 575 -10.93 17.95 2.15
N GLN A 576 -9.92 17.08 2.04
CA GLN A 576 -9.25 16.51 3.23
C GLN A 576 -8.55 17.58 4.07
N ARG A 577 -8.00 18.63 3.44
CA ARG A 577 -7.44 19.79 4.15
C ARG A 577 -8.50 20.57 4.91
N GLN A 578 -9.63 20.88 4.28
CA GLN A 578 -10.74 21.60 4.92
C GLN A 578 -11.30 20.80 6.09
N LEU A 579 -11.46 19.48 5.94
CA LEU A 579 -11.88 18.60 7.03
C LEU A 579 -10.87 18.60 8.18
N TYR A 580 -9.57 18.54 7.88
CA TYR A 580 -8.52 18.63 8.90
C TYR A 580 -8.62 19.92 9.72
N GLU A 581 -8.76 21.08 9.06
CA GLU A 581 -8.92 22.38 9.75
C GLU A 581 -10.22 22.44 10.56
N LYS A 582 -11.32 21.89 10.03
CA LYS A 582 -12.60 21.80 10.75
C LYS A 582 -12.46 20.98 12.04
N ILE A 583 -11.78 19.82 11.99
CA ILE A 583 -11.50 18.98 13.16
C ILE A 583 -10.62 19.73 14.17
N LYS A 584 -9.55 20.36 13.70
CA LYS A 584 -8.62 21.12 14.54
C LYS A 584 -9.35 22.24 15.29
N HIS A 585 -10.13 23.04 14.58
CA HIS A 585 -10.95 24.10 15.18
C HIS A 585 -11.91 23.53 16.24
N GLN A 586 -12.64 22.44 15.94
CA GLN A 586 -13.53 21.83 16.93
C GLN A 586 -12.80 21.26 18.17
N LYS A 587 -11.54 20.82 18.02
CA LYS A 587 -10.72 20.36 19.16
C LYS A 587 -10.16 21.51 19.98
N GLU A 588 -9.82 22.65 19.37
CA GLU A 588 -9.35 23.84 20.08
C GLU A 588 -10.45 24.47 20.92
N TYR A 589 -11.70 24.53 20.43
CA TYR A 589 -12.86 24.99 21.22
C TYR A 589 -13.21 24.09 22.42
N LYS A 590 -12.64 22.88 22.52
CA LYS A 590 -12.84 21.94 23.64
C LYS A 590 -11.81 22.11 24.76
N ARG A 591 -10.70 22.83 24.51
CA ARG A 591 -9.67 23.14 25.50
C ARG A 591 -9.96 24.49 26.13
#